data_AF-A0A9N9AYU7-F1
#
_entry.id   AF-A0A9N9AYU7-F1
#
_cell.length_a   1.000
_cell.length_b   1.000
_cell.length_c   1.000
_cell.angle_alpha   90.00
_cell.angle_beta   90.00
_cell.angle_gamma   90.00
#
_symmetry.space_group_name_H-M   'P 1'
#
loop_
_entity.id
_entity.type
_entity.pdbx_description
1 polymer ?
#
loop_
_entity_poly.entity_id
_entity_poly.type
_entity_poly.pdbx_seq_one_letter_code
_entity_poly.pdbx_strand_id
1 'polypeptide(L)'
;PREMEIYDNETDVEFVNDGDTIRLLHLVTESNLHSHKIPAPLTRAHWEVSCYGNDTFGDEKDSWVIEVVDDVYKRTNHIRSLTTIMRLRHKALGCYLRAANVGLPDWGFRQVEVTCDKRNNPKDTYTHWNIERHWNSKLPPGGKANYKSKFLREFWNLNVAMYNANNALVSDPDDYDILASKPRQWPILEVGLRLCSWTSDSIKFYLLGNPAVWWSGTASLMLFILTLFWYLVRRQRQYTDFSPAQWTYFLYVGFLMDQFTASCSLKTKNMIFGIHYALIITIFWYFKDIAYGVSSPNIELKDKKWLSTWDIVD
;
A
#
# COMPACT_ATOMS: atom_id res chain seq x y z
N PRO A 1 -23.06 22.31 -35.43
CA PRO A 1 -24.26 21.57 -34.99
C PRO A 1 -24.60 20.53 -36.05
N ARG A 2 -24.50 19.23 -35.73
CA ARG A 2 -25.08 18.20 -36.60
C ARG A 2 -26.59 18.48 -36.65
N GLU A 3 -27.17 18.60 -37.84
CA GLU A 3 -28.61 18.81 -38.02
C GLU A 3 -29.37 17.71 -37.26
N MET A 4 -30.54 18.05 -36.69
CA MET A 4 -31.42 17.05 -36.07
C MET A 4 -31.94 16.12 -37.18
N GLU A 5 -31.17 15.10 -37.49
CA GLU A 5 -31.65 13.96 -38.26
C GLU A 5 -32.70 13.25 -37.39
N ILE A 6 -33.93 13.22 -37.89
CA ILE A 6 -35.02 12.43 -37.30
C ILE A 6 -34.69 10.98 -37.62
N TYR A 7 -34.03 10.30 -36.68
CA TYR A 7 -33.66 8.90 -36.84
C TYR A 7 -34.90 8.00 -36.73
N ASP A 8 -35.08 7.14 -37.73
CA ASP A 8 -35.97 5.99 -37.60
C ASP A 8 -35.31 5.01 -36.61
N ASN A 9 -35.90 4.87 -35.42
CA ASN A 9 -35.27 4.23 -34.27
C ASN A 9 -35.05 2.71 -34.42
N GLU A 10 -35.44 2.10 -35.56
CA GLU A 10 -35.54 0.65 -35.69
C GLU A 10 -34.31 -0.04 -36.33
N THR A 11 -33.54 0.57 -37.24
CA THR A 11 -32.50 -0.18 -37.99
C THR A 11 -31.07 0.30 -37.85
N ASP A 12 -30.80 1.61 -37.75
CA ASP A 12 -29.44 2.11 -37.89
C ASP A 12 -28.73 2.29 -36.55
N VAL A 13 -27.50 1.78 -36.45
CA VAL A 13 -26.63 1.94 -35.28
C VAL A 13 -25.68 3.10 -35.53
N GLU A 14 -25.86 4.20 -34.80
CA GLU A 14 -24.90 5.30 -34.82
C GLU A 14 -23.76 5.05 -33.83
N PHE A 15 -22.52 5.13 -34.31
CA PHE A 15 -21.34 5.05 -33.46
C PHE A 15 -20.95 6.42 -32.94
N VAL A 16 -20.65 6.50 -31.66
CA VAL A 16 -20.17 7.73 -31.01
C VAL A 16 -18.71 7.98 -31.40
N ASN A 17 -18.43 9.21 -31.85
CA ASN A 17 -17.12 9.65 -32.32
C ASN A 17 -16.50 10.76 -31.45
N ASP A 18 -15.22 10.98 -31.64
CA ASP A 18 -14.51 12.15 -31.12
C ASP A 18 -15.17 13.46 -31.62
N GLY A 19 -15.46 14.38 -30.70
CA GLY A 19 -16.14 15.64 -30.98
C GLY A 19 -17.67 15.58 -30.98
N ASP A 20 -18.28 14.40 -30.85
CA ASP A 20 -19.74 14.28 -30.79
C ASP A 20 -20.27 14.92 -29.49
N THR A 21 -21.45 15.54 -29.61
CA THR A 21 -22.18 16.09 -28.46
C THR A 21 -23.23 15.08 -28.02
N ILE A 22 -23.14 14.63 -26.78
CA ILE A 22 -24.04 13.65 -26.18
C ILE A 22 -24.75 14.21 -24.94
N ARG A 23 -25.86 13.58 -24.57
CA ARG A 23 -26.47 13.71 -23.25
C ARG A 23 -26.29 12.38 -22.52
N LEU A 24 -25.93 12.42 -21.24
CA LEU A 24 -25.78 11.22 -20.41
C LEU A 24 -27.01 11.10 -19.51
N LEU A 25 -27.90 10.16 -19.85
CA LEU A 25 -29.11 9.86 -19.10
C LEU A 25 -28.85 8.73 -18.11
N HIS A 26 -29.17 8.92 -16.84
CA HIS A 26 -29.10 7.85 -15.85
C HIS A 26 -30.35 6.96 -15.94
N LEU A 27 -30.17 5.67 -16.28
CA LEU A 27 -31.27 4.75 -16.60
C LEU A 27 -32.27 4.52 -15.45
N VAL A 28 -31.83 4.56 -14.19
CA VAL A 28 -32.70 4.24 -13.05
C VAL A 28 -33.52 5.45 -12.59
N THR A 29 -32.93 6.64 -12.65
CA THR A 29 -33.57 7.89 -12.17
C THR A 29 -34.10 8.75 -13.30
N GLU A 30 -33.84 8.36 -14.55
CA GLU A 30 -34.21 9.07 -15.78
C GLU A 30 -33.75 10.54 -15.81
N SER A 31 -32.67 10.87 -15.11
CA SER A 31 -32.18 12.24 -15.00
C SER A 31 -30.93 12.45 -15.86
N ASN A 32 -30.79 13.61 -16.50
CA ASN A 32 -29.61 13.95 -17.30
C ASN A 32 -28.46 14.44 -16.42
N LEU A 33 -27.22 14.11 -16.81
CA LEU A 33 -26.03 14.72 -16.23
C LEU A 33 -25.96 16.21 -16.59
N HIS A 34 -25.98 17.06 -15.58
CA HIS A 34 -26.13 18.51 -15.69
C HIS A 34 -24.98 19.24 -14.99
N SER A 35 -24.63 20.44 -15.46
CA SER A 35 -23.80 21.36 -14.70
C SER A 35 -24.26 22.81 -14.83
N HIS A 36 -24.11 23.58 -13.77
CA HIS A 36 -24.56 24.96 -13.67
C HIS A 36 -23.52 25.88 -13.02
N LYS A 37 -23.75 27.20 -13.07
CA LYS A 37 -22.85 28.19 -12.45
C LYS A 37 -23.05 28.29 -10.93
N ILE A 38 -23.18 27.15 -10.26
CA ILE A 38 -23.22 27.03 -8.80
C ILE A 38 -21.91 26.38 -8.37
N PRO A 39 -21.20 26.92 -7.37
CA PRO A 39 -19.94 26.34 -6.91
C PRO A 39 -20.17 24.96 -6.27
N ALA A 40 -19.25 24.02 -6.55
CA ALA A 40 -19.30 22.67 -5.98
C ALA A 40 -19.30 22.71 -4.43
N PRO A 41 -19.89 21.71 -3.76
CA PRO A 41 -20.14 21.74 -2.31
C PRO A 41 -18.85 21.84 -1.48
N LEU A 42 -17.80 21.11 -1.86
CA LEU A 42 -16.50 21.15 -1.19
C LEU A 42 -15.49 21.95 -2.03
N THR A 43 -15.31 21.57 -3.30
CA THR A 43 -14.32 22.20 -4.19
C THR A 43 -14.87 23.48 -4.83
N ARG A 44 -15.05 24.54 -4.03
CA ARG A 44 -15.69 25.83 -4.43
C ARG A 44 -15.12 26.51 -5.67
N ALA A 45 -13.88 26.19 -6.06
CA ALA A 45 -13.26 26.70 -7.28
C ALA A 45 -13.93 26.16 -8.56
N HIS A 46 -14.50 24.96 -8.51
CA HIS A 46 -15.15 24.27 -9.63
C HIS A 46 -16.66 24.50 -9.64
N TRP A 47 -17.31 24.16 -10.75
CA TRP A 47 -18.77 24.12 -10.81
C TRP A 47 -19.30 22.79 -10.31
N GLU A 48 -20.46 22.83 -9.67
CA GLU A 48 -21.20 21.64 -9.26
C GLU A 48 -21.69 20.87 -10.49
N VAL A 49 -21.66 19.54 -10.37
CA VAL A 49 -22.26 18.62 -11.33
C VAL A 49 -23.39 17.91 -10.60
N SER A 50 -24.57 17.92 -11.20
CA SER A 50 -25.79 17.37 -10.63
C SER A 50 -26.50 16.53 -11.68
N CYS A 51 -27.62 15.92 -11.28
CA CYS A 51 -28.54 15.31 -12.23
C CYS A 51 -29.85 16.12 -12.25
N TYR A 52 -30.32 16.50 -13.43
CA TYR A 52 -31.54 17.29 -13.59
C TYR A 52 -32.29 16.90 -14.86
N GLY A 53 -33.60 17.20 -14.89
CA GLY A 53 -34.44 16.97 -16.04
C GLY A 53 -34.79 15.51 -16.31
N ASN A 54 -35.25 15.25 -17.53
CA ASN A 54 -35.55 13.95 -18.11
C ASN A 54 -35.28 14.00 -19.63
N ASP A 55 -35.59 12.96 -20.39
CA ASP A 55 -35.31 12.93 -21.83
C ASP A 55 -36.01 14.06 -22.60
N THR A 56 -37.26 14.37 -22.21
CA THR A 56 -38.10 15.42 -22.82
C THR A 56 -37.89 16.81 -22.21
N PHE A 57 -37.41 16.88 -20.97
CA PHE A 57 -37.25 18.13 -20.22
C PHE A 57 -35.79 18.33 -19.84
N GLY A 58 -35.10 19.21 -20.56
CA GLY A 58 -33.69 19.52 -20.33
C GLY A 58 -33.31 20.86 -20.95
N ASP A 59 -32.11 21.32 -20.66
CA ASP A 59 -31.55 22.55 -21.23
C ASP A 59 -30.21 22.29 -21.96
N GLU A 60 -29.64 23.33 -22.57
CA GLU A 60 -28.36 23.20 -23.27
C GLU A 60 -27.18 22.83 -22.35
N LYS A 61 -27.36 22.91 -21.03
CA LYS A 61 -26.38 22.53 -20.01
C LYS A 61 -26.46 21.04 -19.63
N ASP A 62 -27.24 20.26 -20.37
CA ASP A 62 -27.19 18.79 -20.32
C ASP A 62 -26.27 18.21 -21.41
N SER A 63 -25.76 19.06 -22.30
CA SER A 63 -24.94 18.66 -23.45
C SER A 63 -23.45 18.59 -23.12
N TRP A 64 -22.85 17.43 -23.36
CA TRP A 64 -21.42 17.14 -23.15
C TRP A 64 -20.75 16.78 -24.48
N VAL A 65 -19.63 17.43 -24.78
CA VAL A 65 -18.80 17.13 -25.94
C VAL A 65 -17.73 16.14 -25.54
N ILE A 66 -17.59 15.06 -26.29
CA ILE A 66 -16.56 14.06 -26.05
C ILE A 66 -15.26 14.50 -26.71
N GLU A 67 -14.16 14.42 -25.97
CA GLU A 67 -12.81 14.68 -26.46
C GLU A 67 -11.92 13.48 -26.18
N VAL A 68 -11.51 12.76 -27.22
CA VAL A 68 -10.62 11.60 -27.10
C VAL A 68 -9.19 12.07 -26.87
N VAL A 69 -8.60 11.63 -25.75
CA VAL A 69 -7.22 11.97 -25.36
C VAL A 69 -6.24 10.95 -25.92
N ASP A 70 -6.50 9.67 -25.68
CA ASP A 70 -5.61 8.57 -26.07
C ASP A 70 -6.40 7.27 -26.27
N ASP A 71 -5.82 6.30 -26.98
CA ASP A 71 -6.35 4.93 -27.06
C ASP A 71 -5.22 3.92 -26.82
N VAL A 72 -5.41 3.04 -25.85
CA VAL A 72 -4.39 2.07 -25.41
C VAL A 72 -3.98 1.11 -26.53
N TYR A 73 -4.88 0.81 -27.46
CA TYR A 73 -4.65 -0.18 -28.52
C TYR A 73 -4.39 0.48 -29.87
N LYS A 74 -5.36 1.25 -30.38
CA LYS A 74 -5.26 1.91 -31.69
C LYS A 74 -6.19 3.12 -31.70
N ARG A 75 -5.63 4.28 -32.01
CA ARG A 75 -6.41 5.51 -32.19
C ARG A 75 -7.40 5.34 -33.35
N THR A 76 -8.67 5.38 -33.02
CA THR A 76 -9.79 5.42 -33.97
C THR A 76 -10.70 6.60 -33.66
N ASN A 77 -11.49 7.02 -34.65
CA ASN A 77 -12.47 8.09 -34.43
C ASN A 77 -13.64 7.62 -33.56
N HIS A 78 -13.97 6.32 -33.60
CA HIS A 78 -15.00 5.72 -32.76
C HIS A 78 -14.48 5.43 -31.35
N ILE A 79 -15.35 5.63 -30.37
CA ILE A 79 -15.11 5.30 -28.96
C ILE A 79 -15.28 3.80 -28.74
N ARG A 80 -14.36 3.21 -27.98
CA ARG A 80 -14.37 1.78 -27.62
C ARG A 80 -14.39 1.60 -26.12
N SER A 81 -14.98 0.48 -25.68
CA SER A 81 -14.88 0.07 -24.29
C SER A 81 -13.43 -0.29 -23.93
N LEU A 82 -13.04 0.03 -22.69
CA LEU A 82 -11.75 -0.21 -22.05
C LEU A 82 -10.51 0.49 -22.64
N THR A 83 -10.42 0.69 -23.97
CA THR A 83 -9.20 1.21 -24.60
C THR A 83 -9.17 2.72 -24.75
N THR A 84 -10.32 3.33 -25.02
CA THR A 84 -10.41 4.76 -25.30
C THR A 84 -10.44 5.56 -24.01
N ILE A 85 -9.49 6.49 -23.88
CA ILE A 85 -9.42 7.47 -22.80
C ILE A 85 -9.98 8.77 -23.34
N MET A 86 -11.08 9.23 -22.74
CA MET A 86 -11.81 10.42 -23.19
C MET A 86 -12.04 11.40 -22.04
N ARG A 87 -12.30 12.65 -22.39
CA ARG A 87 -12.76 13.70 -21.48
C ARG A 87 -14.14 14.17 -21.92
N LEU A 88 -14.94 14.61 -20.95
CA LEU A 88 -16.27 15.15 -21.19
C LEU A 88 -16.23 16.64 -20.93
N ARG A 89 -16.36 17.44 -22.00
CA ARG A 89 -16.41 18.90 -21.92
C ARG A 89 -17.85 19.37 -21.93
N HIS A 90 -18.25 20.12 -20.92
CA HIS A 90 -19.56 20.73 -20.86
C HIS A 90 -19.73 21.77 -21.98
N LYS A 91 -20.75 21.62 -22.83
CA LYS A 91 -20.89 22.44 -24.05
C LYS A 91 -21.11 23.93 -23.74
N ALA A 92 -22.00 24.25 -22.80
CA ALA A 92 -22.37 25.63 -22.49
C ALA A 92 -21.36 26.36 -21.59
N LEU A 93 -20.67 25.64 -20.69
CA LEU A 93 -19.74 26.24 -19.72
C LEU A 93 -18.26 26.09 -20.13
N GLY A 94 -17.93 25.17 -21.03
CA GLY A 94 -16.57 24.88 -21.44
C GLY A 94 -15.70 24.19 -20.37
N CYS A 95 -16.29 23.78 -19.25
CA CYS A 95 -15.60 23.08 -18.16
C CYS A 95 -15.51 21.56 -18.42
N TYR A 96 -14.64 20.87 -17.70
CA TYR A 96 -14.37 19.45 -17.87
C TYR A 96 -14.85 18.63 -16.68
N LEU A 97 -15.57 17.53 -16.96
CA LEU A 97 -16.03 16.61 -15.93
C LEU A 97 -14.83 15.97 -15.22
N ARG A 98 -14.81 16.08 -13.89
CA ARG A 98 -13.68 15.71 -13.07
C ARG A 98 -14.14 15.00 -11.79
N ALA A 99 -13.55 13.85 -11.51
CA ALA A 99 -13.74 13.12 -10.25
C ALA A 99 -12.40 13.00 -9.52
N ALA A 100 -12.26 13.68 -8.39
CA ALA A 100 -11.02 13.72 -7.59
C ALA A 100 -10.99 12.62 -6.53
N ASN A 101 -10.06 12.67 -5.57
CA ASN A 101 -10.08 11.84 -4.36
C ASN A 101 -10.65 12.59 -3.15
N VAL A 102 -11.57 13.54 -3.37
CA VAL A 102 -12.24 14.27 -2.28
C VAL A 102 -13.52 13.53 -1.93
N GLY A 103 -13.58 12.95 -0.72
CA GLY A 103 -14.77 12.28 -0.22
C GLY A 103 -15.81 13.28 0.27
N LEU A 104 -17.07 13.07 -0.12
CA LEU A 104 -18.21 13.81 0.40
C LEU A 104 -18.43 13.47 1.89
N PRO A 105 -19.03 14.38 2.69
CA PRO A 105 -19.46 14.06 4.04
C PRO A 105 -20.56 12.99 4.06
N ASP A 106 -21.06 12.65 5.25
CA ASP A 106 -22.01 11.55 5.44
C ASP A 106 -23.31 11.70 4.59
N TRP A 107 -23.73 12.92 4.24
CA TRP A 107 -24.88 13.15 3.35
C TRP A 107 -24.66 12.64 1.91
N GLY A 108 -23.40 12.51 1.48
CA GLY A 108 -23.00 11.95 0.18
C GLY A 108 -22.48 10.53 0.30
N PHE A 109 -22.81 9.83 1.39
CA PHE A 109 -22.41 8.44 1.65
C PHE A 109 -20.88 8.19 1.55
N ARG A 110 -20.06 9.22 1.82
CA ARG A 110 -18.59 9.17 1.69
C ARG A 110 -18.08 8.81 0.29
N GLN A 111 -18.90 9.06 -0.73
CA GLN A 111 -18.52 8.87 -2.13
C GLN A 111 -17.61 10.01 -2.61
N VAL A 112 -17.00 9.81 -3.77
CA VAL A 112 -16.14 10.81 -4.41
C VAL A 112 -16.95 11.98 -4.94
N GLU A 113 -16.51 13.21 -4.69
CA GLU A 113 -17.07 14.43 -5.27
C GLU A 113 -16.79 14.49 -6.78
N VAL A 114 -17.85 14.71 -7.57
CA VAL A 114 -17.79 14.96 -9.02
C VAL A 114 -18.03 16.44 -9.27
N THR A 115 -17.14 17.08 -10.04
CA THR A 115 -17.16 18.52 -10.31
C THR A 115 -16.87 18.81 -11.78
N CYS A 116 -17.07 20.06 -12.20
CA CYS A 116 -16.67 20.54 -13.52
C CYS A 116 -15.52 21.56 -13.38
N ASP A 117 -14.29 21.17 -13.73
CA ASP A 117 -13.11 22.06 -13.67
C ASP A 117 -13.13 23.03 -14.85
N LYS A 118 -12.95 24.32 -14.55
CA LYS A 118 -12.94 25.41 -15.52
C LYS A 118 -11.69 25.39 -16.40
N ARG A 119 -10.61 24.74 -15.95
CA ARG A 119 -9.32 24.72 -16.65
C ARG A 119 -9.26 23.56 -17.64
N ASN A 120 -8.75 23.84 -18.84
CA ASN A 120 -8.41 22.81 -19.80
C ASN A 120 -7.00 22.26 -19.53
N ASN A 121 -6.89 21.20 -18.73
CA ASN A 121 -5.62 20.50 -18.51
C ASN A 121 -5.71 19.03 -18.95
N PRO A 122 -5.28 18.68 -20.18
CA PRO A 122 -5.28 17.30 -20.66
C PRO A 122 -4.35 16.35 -19.91
N LYS A 123 -3.43 16.86 -19.07
CA LYS A 123 -2.55 16.01 -18.25
C LYS A 123 -3.22 15.60 -16.93
N ASP A 124 -4.36 16.19 -16.57
CA ASP A 124 -5.08 15.85 -15.35
C ASP A 124 -5.78 14.50 -15.49
N THR A 125 -5.22 13.46 -14.85
CA THR A 125 -5.73 12.09 -14.91
C THR A 125 -7.13 11.95 -14.32
N TYR A 126 -7.56 12.87 -13.46
CA TYR A 126 -8.88 12.85 -12.84
C TYR A 126 -10.00 13.38 -13.77
N THR A 127 -9.63 13.92 -14.94
CA THR A 127 -10.58 14.30 -15.99
C THR A 127 -10.74 13.22 -17.06
N HIS A 128 -9.94 12.15 -16.97
CA HIS A 128 -9.98 11.04 -17.91
C HIS A 128 -11.05 10.02 -17.50
N TRP A 129 -11.87 9.64 -18.47
CA TRP A 129 -12.95 8.68 -18.35
C TRP A 129 -12.77 7.59 -19.41
N ASN A 130 -13.24 6.38 -19.09
CA ASN A 130 -13.30 5.26 -20.00
C ASN A 130 -14.66 4.57 -19.89
N ILE A 131 -15.05 3.83 -20.92
CA ILE A 131 -16.26 3.00 -20.88
C ILE A 131 -15.85 1.61 -20.40
N GLU A 132 -16.16 1.29 -19.15
CA GLU A 132 -15.81 -0.02 -18.57
C GLU A 132 -16.71 -1.14 -19.11
N ARG A 133 -18.01 -0.86 -19.20
CA ARG A 133 -19.02 -1.83 -19.64
C ARG A 133 -19.97 -1.18 -20.63
N HIS A 134 -20.37 -1.96 -21.62
CA HIS A 134 -21.26 -1.52 -22.69
C HIS A 134 -22.23 -2.65 -23.05
N TRP A 135 -23.52 -2.31 -23.11
CA TRP A 135 -24.59 -3.23 -23.50
C TRP A 135 -25.46 -2.57 -24.56
N ASN A 136 -25.61 -3.24 -25.69
CA ASN A 136 -26.48 -2.80 -26.78
C ASN A 136 -26.96 -4.03 -27.54
N SER A 137 -28.28 -4.25 -27.59
CA SER A 137 -28.90 -5.40 -28.26
C SER A 137 -28.78 -5.37 -29.78
N LYS A 138 -28.54 -4.19 -30.37
CA LYS A 138 -28.35 -4.00 -31.82
C LYS A 138 -26.94 -4.38 -32.27
N LEU A 139 -25.99 -4.50 -31.35
CA LEU A 139 -24.60 -4.83 -31.65
C LEU A 139 -24.32 -6.29 -31.34
N PRO A 140 -23.46 -6.96 -32.14
CA PRO A 140 -22.99 -8.29 -31.79
C PRO A 140 -22.24 -8.26 -30.44
N PRO A 141 -22.30 -9.35 -29.65
CA PRO A 141 -21.56 -9.42 -28.40
C PRO A 141 -20.07 -9.20 -28.67
N GLY A 142 -19.45 -8.36 -27.84
CA GLY A 142 -18.02 -8.07 -27.94
C GLY A 142 -17.19 -9.36 -27.86
N GLY A 143 -16.17 -9.48 -28.70
CA GLY A 143 -15.23 -10.60 -28.61
C GLY A 143 -14.50 -10.65 -27.27
N LYS A 144 -13.84 -11.78 -26.96
CA LYS A 144 -12.89 -11.86 -25.84
C LYS A 144 -11.70 -10.96 -26.15
N ALA A 145 -11.82 -9.69 -25.81
CA ALA A 145 -10.79 -8.71 -26.09
C ALA A 145 -9.62 -8.92 -25.13
N ASN A 146 -8.62 -9.66 -25.58
CA ASN A 146 -7.33 -9.74 -24.90
C ASN A 146 -6.56 -8.44 -25.20
N TYR A 147 -6.93 -7.35 -24.54
CA TYR A 147 -6.15 -6.12 -24.59
C TYR A 147 -4.82 -6.38 -23.88
N LYS A 148 -3.75 -6.58 -24.65
CA LYS A 148 -2.41 -6.76 -24.09
C LYS A 148 -1.83 -5.39 -23.74
N SER A 149 -1.63 -5.13 -22.45
CA SER A 149 -0.85 -3.99 -21.98
C SER A 149 0.66 -4.27 -22.15
N LYS A 150 1.46 -3.20 -22.15
CA LYS A 150 2.93 -3.28 -22.24
C LYS A 150 3.50 -3.61 -20.86
N PHE A 151 4.41 -4.60 -20.78
CA PHE A 151 5.02 -5.05 -19.51
C PHE A 151 5.57 -3.91 -18.65
N LEU A 152 6.35 -2.98 -19.24
CA LEU A 152 6.95 -1.88 -18.46
C LEU A 152 5.91 -0.92 -17.88
N ARG A 153 4.78 -0.74 -18.56
CA ARG A 153 3.66 0.10 -18.07
C ARG A 153 2.96 -0.58 -16.90
N GLU A 154 2.68 -1.87 -17.02
CA GLU A 154 2.12 -2.70 -15.94
C GLU A 154 3.05 -2.74 -14.73
N PHE A 155 4.35 -2.98 -14.95
CA PHE A 155 5.35 -3.02 -13.89
C PHE A 155 5.36 -1.73 -13.09
N TRP A 156 5.38 -0.57 -13.75
CA TRP A 156 5.38 0.71 -13.05
C TRP A 156 4.05 0.97 -12.33
N ASN A 157 2.92 0.76 -13.01
CA ASN A 157 1.59 0.95 -12.42
C ASN A 157 1.38 0.05 -11.19
N LEU A 158 1.84 -1.20 -11.25
CA LEU A 158 1.77 -2.14 -10.15
C LEU A 158 2.64 -1.69 -8.98
N ASN A 159 3.88 -1.25 -9.22
CA ASN A 159 4.74 -0.75 -8.15
C ASN A 159 4.18 0.52 -7.49
N VAL A 160 3.57 1.42 -8.26
CA VAL A 160 2.85 2.59 -7.71
C VAL A 160 1.65 2.14 -6.87
N ALA A 161 0.89 1.15 -7.33
CA ALA A 161 -0.23 0.60 -6.57
C ALA A 161 0.24 -0.08 -5.27
N MET A 162 1.33 -0.85 -5.30
CA MET A 162 1.97 -1.45 -4.13
C MET A 162 2.47 -0.37 -3.15
N TYR A 163 3.07 0.71 -3.66
CA TYR A 163 3.50 1.83 -2.85
C TYR A 163 2.33 2.52 -2.15
N ASN A 164 1.24 2.79 -2.89
CA ASN A 164 0.03 3.38 -2.32
C ASN A 164 -0.63 2.46 -1.29
N ALA A 165 -0.66 1.15 -1.54
CA ALA A 165 -1.14 0.16 -0.58
C ALA A 165 -0.28 0.13 0.69
N ASN A 166 1.05 0.16 0.56
CA ASN A 166 1.97 0.22 1.71
C ASN A 166 1.80 1.51 2.53
N ASN A 167 1.57 2.65 1.87
CA ASN A 167 1.27 3.91 2.56
C ASN A 167 -0.09 3.88 3.27
N ALA A 168 -1.02 3.04 2.84
CA ALA A 168 -2.30 2.84 3.51
C ALA A 168 -2.22 1.88 4.71
N LEU A 169 -1.09 1.16 4.90
CA LEU A 169 -0.85 0.28 6.06
C LEU A 169 -0.34 1.05 7.29
N VAL A 170 -0.74 2.31 7.45
CA VAL A 170 -0.49 3.09 8.67
C VAL A 170 -1.58 2.73 9.66
N SER A 171 -1.19 2.14 10.80
CA SER A 171 -2.13 1.86 11.89
C SER A 171 -2.67 3.16 12.47
N ASP A 172 -3.95 3.15 12.84
CA ASP A 172 -4.57 4.25 13.56
C ASP A 172 -3.89 4.40 14.94
N PRO A 173 -3.44 5.62 15.35
CA PRO A 173 -2.87 5.84 16.67
C PRO A 173 -3.79 5.46 17.83
N ASP A 174 -5.11 5.50 17.62
CA ASP A 174 -6.11 5.18 18.63
C ASP A 174 -6.43 3.67 18.71
N ASP A 175 -5.95 2.88 17.73
CA ASP A 175 -6.09 1.43 17.73
C ASP A 175 -4.93 0.76 18.48
N TYR A 176 -5.25 -0.09 19.44
CA TYR A 176 -4.25 -0.80 20.25
C TYR A 176 -3.93 -2.16 19.60
N ASP A 177 -2.92 -2.16 18.74
CA ASP A 177 -2.41 -3.39 18.14
C ASP A 177 -1.59 -4.21 19.15
N ILE A 178 -2.17 -5.30 19.63
CA ILE A 178 -1.56 -6.24 20.58
C ILE A 178 -0.44 -7.09 19.97
N LEU A 179 -0.35 -7.16 18.64
CA LEU A 179 0.62 -7.97 17.91
C LEU A 179 1.82 -7.15 17.44
N ALA A 180 1.64 -5.84 17.24
CA ALA A 180 2.73 -4.95 16.85
C ALA A 180 3.76 -4.78 17.96
N SER A 181 5.05 -4.79 17.58
CA SER A 181 6.17 -4.49 18.47
C SER A 181 7.01 -3.34 17.91
N LYS A 182 7.74 -2.66 18.79
CA LYS A 182 8.61 -1.54 18.43
C LYS A 182 10.05 -2.02 18.20
N PRO A 183 10.81 -1.46 17.24
CA PRO A 183 12.19 -1.87 16.98
C PRO A 183 13.13 -1.85 18.20
N ARG A 184 12.88 -0.95 19.17
CA ARG A 184 13.65 -0.87 20.42
C ARG A 184 13.48 -2.09 21.34
N GLN A 185 12.40 -2.85 21.17
CA GLN A 185 12.04 -3.99 22.01
C GLN A 185 12.76 -5.27 21.56
N TRP A 186 13.20 -5.35 20.30
CA TRP A 186 13.78 -6.55 19.71
C TRP A 186 15.15 -6.95 20.31
N PRO A 187 16.11 -6.02 20.51
CA PRO A 187 17.46 -6.39 20.98
C PRO A 187 17.47 -7.01 22.38
N ILE A 188 16.54 -6.59 23.25
CA ILE A 188 16.40 -7.12 24.61
C ILE A 188 15.36 -8.23 24.72
N LEU A 189 14.71 -8.55 23.60
CA LEU A 189 13.62 -9.52 23.52
C LEU A 189 12.50 -9.16 24.52
N GLU A 190 12.09 -7.89 24.56
CA GLU A 190 11.10 -7.39 25.53
C GLU A 190 9.73 -8.02 25.32
N VAL A 191 9.35 -8.26 24.07
CA VAL A 191 8.02 -8.75 23.67
C VAL A 191 8.19 -9.96 22.76
N GLY A 192 7.38 -10.99 22.98
CA GLY A 192 7.21 -12.12 22.04
C GLY A 192 5.87 -12.02 21.32
N LEU A 193 5.56 -12.99 20.46
CA LEU A 193 4.34 -12.96 19.65
C LEU A 193 3.59 -14.29 19.72
N ARG A 194 2.31 -14.24 20.08
CA ARG A 194 1.39 -15.39 19.97
C ARG A 194 1.04 -15.60 18.49
N LEU A 195 1.38 -16.76 17.93
CA LEU A 195 1.15 -17.06 16.51
C LEU A 195 -0.23 -17.67 16.23
N CYS A 196 -0.90 -18.20 17.26
CA CYS A 196 -2.15 -18.93 17.16
C CYS A 196 -3.08 -18.60 18.34
N SER A 197 -4.31 -19.14 18.30
CA SER A 197 -5.25 -19.04 19.42
C SER A 197 -4.63 -19.55 20.72
N TRP A 198 -4.85 -18.82 21.82
CA TRP A 198 -4.33 -19.15 23.15
C TRP A 198 -5.33 -19.93 24.01
N THR A 199 -6.25 -20.66 23.37
CA THR A 199 -7.28 -21.50 24.00
C THR A 199 -6.72 -22.83 24.51
N SER A 200 -7.32 -23.40 25.56
CA SER A 200 -6.86 -24.67 26.15
C SER A 200 -6.94 -25.89 25.21
N ASP A 201 -7.79 -25.83 24.19
CA ASP A 201 -8.07 -26.94 23.27
C ASP A 201 -7.21 -26.92 21.98
N SER A 202 -6.37 -25.91 21.81
CA SER A 202 -5.53 -25.73 20.63
C SER A 202 -4.05 -25.83 20.98
N ILE A 203 -3.25 -26.35 20.04
CA ILE A 203 -1.78 -26.30 20.14
C ILE A 203 -1.33 -24.85 20.01
N LYS A 204 -0.50 -24.40 20.95
CA LYS A 204 -0.03 -23.02 21.05
C LYS A 204 1.40 -22.89 20.57
N PHE A 205 1.67 -21.86 19.77
CA PHE A 205 3.00 -21.52 19.29
C PHE A 205 3.34 -20.08 19.69
N TYR A 206 4.47 -19.92 20.38
CA TYR A 206 4.95 -18.60 20.80
C TYR A 206 6.25 -18.28 20.06
N LEU A 207 6.27 -17.18 19.32
CA LEU A 207 7.47 -16.68 18.69
C LEU A 207 8.30 -15.92 19.73
N LEU A 208 9.37 -16.57 20.18
CA LEU A 208 10.37 -15.99 21.07
C LEU A 208 11.75 -16.48 20.64
N GLY A 209 12.69 -15.56 20.46
CA GLY A 209 14.07 -15.92 20.16
C GLY A 209 14.78 -16.52 21.38
N ASN A 210 15.91 -17.21 21.17
CA ASN A 210 16.70 -17.74 22.29
C ASN A 210 17.30 -16.57 23.11
N PRO A 211 16.92 -16.39 24.40
CA PRO A 211 17.38 -15.24 25.19
C PRO A 211 18.90 -15.16 25.34
N ALA A 212 19.60 -16.30 25.45
CA ALA A 212 21.07 -16.28 25.54
C ALA A 212 21.73 -15.78 24.26
N VAL A 213 21.16 -16.08 23.09
CA VAL A 213 21.67 -15.60 21.81
C VAL A 213 21.36 -14.12 21.63
N TRP A 214 20.12 -13.71 21.92
CA TRP A 214 19.71 -12.31 21.78
C TRP A 214 20.45 -11.38 22.74
N TRP A 215 20.51 -11.73 24.03
CA TRP A 215 21.18 -10.90 25.02
C TRP A 215 22.70 -10.87 24.83
N SER A 216 23.33 -12.01 24.51
CA SER A 216 24.78 -12.01 24.22
C SER A 216 25.10 -11.24 22.94
N GLY A 217 24.26 -11.36 21.90
CA GLY A 217 24.39 -10.62 20.65
C GLY A 217 24.24 -9.11 20.84
N THR A 218 23.22 -8.67 21.58
CA THR A 218 23.00 -7.25 21.88
C THR A 218 24.11 -6.68 22.76
N ALA A 219 24.57 -7.43 23.76
CA ALA A 219 25.71 -7.03 24.59
C ALA A 219 27.01 -6.91 23.76
N SER A 220 27.25 -7.87 22.86
CA SER A 220 28.39 -7.85 21.93
C SER A 220 28.35 -6.62 21.02
N LEU A 221 27.18 -6.31 20.45
CA LEU A 221 27.00 -5.13 19.61
C LEU A 221 27.26 -3.82 20.36
N MET A 222 26.70 -3.67 21.57
CA MET A 222 26.93 -2.47 22.38
C MET A 222 28.41 -2.30 22.74
N LEU A 223 29.08 -3.39 23.11
CA LEU A 223 30.50 -3.36 23.42
C LEU A 223 31.37 -3.08 22.19
N PHE A 224 30.98 -3.57 21.01
CA PHE A 224 31.63 -3.22 19.75
C PHE A 224 31.49 -1.73 19.44
N ILE A 225 30.30 -1.14 19.60
CA ILE A 225 30.09 0.30 19.38
C ILE A 225 30.98 1.12 20.34
N LEU A 226 31.07 0.73 21.61
CA LEU A 226 31.91 1.41 22.59
C LEU A 226 33.41 1.30 22.27
N THR A 227 33.89 0.11 21.90
CA THR A 227 35.29 -0.11 21.52
C THR A 227 35.63 0.58 20.21
N LEU A 228 34.74 0.53 19.21
CA LEU A 228 34.88 1.28 17.96
C LEU A 228 34.98 2.78 18.23
N PHE A 229 34.08 3.33 19.06
CA PHE A 229 34.12 4.74 19.45
C PHE A 229 35.45 5.10 20.15
N TRP A 230 35.90 4.27 21.09
CA TRP A 230 37.18 4.46 21.78
C TRP A 230 38.37 4.50 20.80
N TYR A 231 38.46 3.55 19.88
CA TYR A 231 39.53 3.51 18.89
C TYR A 231 39.44 4.64 17.86
N LEU A 232 38.24 5.07 17.47
CA LEU A 232 38.05 6.24 16.62
C LEU A 232 38.55 7.52 17.29
N VAL A 233 38.27 7.72 18.59
CA VAL A 233 38.79 8.86 19.37
C VAL A 233 40.32 8.82 19.48
N ARG A 234 40.90 7.65 19.76
CA ARG A 234 42.37 7.48 19.82
C ARG A 234 43.04 7.76 18.48
N ARG A 235 42.42 7.31 17.38
CA ARG A 235 42.87 7.59 16.02
C ARG A 235 42.82 9.08 15.69
N GLN A 236 41.77 9.79 16.10
CA GLN A 236 41.70 11.25 15.94
C GLN A 236 42.82 11.97 16.69
N ARG A 237 43.23 11.43 17.85
CA ARG A 237 44.37 11.91 18.65
C ARG A 237 45.74 11.43 18.13
N GLN A 238 45.81 10.84 16.94
CA GLN A 238 47.04 10.37 16.29
C GLN A 238 47.76 9.20 17.01
N TYR A 239 47.07 8.44 17.87
CA TYR A 239 47.58 7.17 18.35
C TYR A 239 47.39 6.10 17.26
N THR A 240 48.49 5.48 16.83
CA THR A 240 48.47 4.37 15.85
C THR A 240 48.49 3.03 16.58
N ASP A 241 47.31 2.56 17.01
CA ASP A 241 47.18 1.30 17.76
C ASP A 241 47.19 0.05 16.85
N PHE A 242 46.78 0.18 15.58
CA PHE A 242 46.63 -0.95 14.64
C PHE A 242 47.30 -0.67 13.29
N SER A 243 47.83 -1.72 12.66
CA SER A 243 48.17 -1.68 11.24
C SER A 243 46.90 -1.64 10.38
N PRO A 244 46.97 -1.17 9.11
CA PRO A 244 45.81 -1.13 8.23
C PRO A 244 45.09 -2.49 8.08
N ALA A 245 45.84 -3.60 8.06
CA ALA A 245 45.28 -4.94 8.00
C ALA A 245 44.55 -5.34 9.30
N GLN A 246 45.11 -5.00 10.46
CA GLN A 246 44.48 -5.25 11.77
C GLN A 246 43.22 -4.40 11.96
N TRP A 247 43.21 -3.17 11.44
CA TRP A 247 42.02 -2.31 11.47
C TRP A 247 40.88 -2.89 10.63
N THR A 248 41.18 -3.36 9.42
CA THR A 248 40.19 -4.03 8.57
C THR A 248 39.67 -5.31 9.24
N TYR A 249 40.56 -6.12 9.82
CA TYR A 249 40.17 -7.30 10.60
C TYR A 249 39.27 -6.95 11.79
N PHE A 250 39.59 -5.90 12.54
CA PHE A 250 38.76 -5.40 13.64
C PHE A 250 37.34 -5.00 13.19
N LEU A 251 37.20 -4.34 12.03
CA LEU A 251 35.89 -3.97 11.49
C LEU A 251 35.06 -5.18 11.02
N TYR A 252 35.70 -6.21 10.47
CA TYR A 252 35.01 -7.44 10.03
C TYR A 252 34.66 -8.38 11.19
N VAL A 253 35.55 -8.52 12.17
CA VAL A 253 35.41 -9.47 13.30
C VAL A 253 34.73 -8.85 14.50
N GLY A 254 34.64 -7.51 14.59
CA GLY A 254 34.07 -6.79 15.72
C GLY A 254 32.62 -7.12 16.04
N PHE A 255 31.88 -7.76 15.12
CA PHE A 255 30.53 -8.27 15.40
C PHE A 255 30.52 -9.55 16.26
N LEU A 256 31.65 -10.27 16.35
CA LEU A 256 31.73 -11.61 16.93
C LEU A 256 32.44 -11.58 18.30
N MET A 257 31.97 -12.47 19.20
CA MET A 257 32.59 -12.80 20.50
C MET A 257 34.11 -13.08 20.42
N ASP A 258 34.62 -13.40 19.22
CA ASP A 258 36.04 -13.67 18.98
C ASP A 258 36.94 -12.48 19.31
N GLN A 259 36.46 -11.24 19.14
CA GLN A 259 37.22 -10.04 19.49
C GLN A 259 37.58 -9.98 20.99
N PHE A 260 36.71 -10.46 21.87
CA PHE A 260 36.93 -10.45 23.33
C PHE A 260 37.79 -11.61 23.80
N THR A 261 37.77 -12.72 23.06
CA THR A 261 38.64 -13.86 23.34
C THR A 261 39.97 -13.78 22.58
N ALA A 262 40.19 -12.75 21.75
CA ALA A 262 41.36 -12.58 20.91
C ALA A 262 42.69 -12.73 21.68
N SER A 263 42.77 -12.12 22.86
CA SER A 263 43.93 -12.15 23.76
C SER A 263 44.05 -13.40 24.63
N CYS A 264 43.06 -14.30 24.60
CA CYS A 264 43.04 -15.51 25.41
C CYS A 264 43.77 -16.69 24.74
N SER A 265 44.25 -17.64 25.54
CA SER A 265 44.83 -18.89 25.02
C SER A 265 43.78 -19.71 24.26
N LEU A 266 44.19 -20.48 23.23
CA LEU A 266 43.28 -21.30 22.42
C LEU A 266 42.41 -22.24 23.27
N LYS A 267 42.98 -22.81 24.35
CA LYS A 267 42.24 -23.67 25.29
C LYS A 267 41.14 -22.88 26.00
N THR A 268 41.46 -21.67 26.47
CA THR A 268 40.50 -20.77 27.11
C THR A 268 39.40 -20.34 26.14
N LYS A 269 39.75 -20.01 24.88
CA LYS A 269 38.75 -19.67 23.85
C LYS A 269 37.77 -20.82 23.65
N ASN A 270 38.28 -22.04 23.41
CA ASN A 270 37.45 -23.22 23.17
C ASN A 270 36.55 -23.53 24.38
N MET A 271 37.03 -23.31 25.60
CA MET A 271 36.22 -23.47 26.81
C MET A 271 35.10 -22.43 26.88
N ILE A 272 35.39 -21.15 26.62
CA ILE A 272 34.38 -20.07 26.62
C ILE A 272 33.31 -20.33 25.56
N PHE A 273 33.72 -20.64 24.32
CA PHE A 273 32.79 -20.99 23.25
C PHE A 273 31.99 -22.24 23.58
N GLY A 274 32.63 -23.29 24.12
CA GLY A 274 31.95 -24.51 24.53
C GLY A 274 30.88 -24.28 25.61
N ILE A 275 31.18 -23.47 26.62
CA ILE A 275 30.21 -23.08 27.65
C ILE A 275 29.06 -22.28 27.04
N HIS A 276 29.36 -21.33 26.14
CA HIS A 276 28.33 -20.52 25.50
C HIS A 276 27.41 -21.37 24.62
N TYR A 277 27.95 -22.28 23.82
CA TYR A 277 27.15 -23.21 23.02
C TYR A 277 26.31 -24.14 23.88
N ALA A 278 26.88 -24.69 24.96
CA ALA A 278 26.13 -25.51 25.90
C ALA A 278 24.95 -24.72 26.50
N LEU A 279 25.18 -23.47 26.91
CA LEU A 279 24.12 -22.58 27.42
C LEU A 279 23.01 -22.35 26.39
N ILE A 280 23.37 -22.07 25.13
CA ILE A 280 22.40 -21.88 24.04
C ILE A 280 21.54 -23.14 23.86
N ILE A 281 22.17 -24.32 23.81
CA ILE A 281 21.48 -25.60 23.64
C ILE A 281 20.55 -25.88 24.83
N THR A 282 21.03 -25.68 26.06
CA THR A 282 20.22 -25.87 27.27
C THR A 282 19.01 -24.95 27.30
N ILE A 283 19.17 -23.67 26.95
CA ILE A 283 18.08 -22.72 26.90
C ILE A 283 17.10 -23.06 25.78
N PHE A 284 17.58 -23.46 24.61
CA PHE A 284 16.70 -23.94 23.54
C PHE A 284 15.90 -25.16 24.01
N TRP A 285 16.54 -26.12 24.67
CA TRP A 285 15.88 -27.31 25.18
C TRP A 285 14.84 -26.99 26.25
N TYR A 286 15.09 -25.98 27.08
CA TYR A 286 14.14 -25.46 28.06
C TYR A 286 12.92 -24.79 27.40
N PHE A 287 13.12 -24.03 26.33
CA PHE A 287 12.04 -23.36 25.57
C PHE A 287 11.51 -24.18 24.38
N LYS A 288 11.91 -25.44 24.20
CA LYS A 288 11.54 -26.21 23.00
C LYS A 288 10.02 -26.34 22.81
N ASP A 289 9.28 -26.43 23.91
CA ASP A 289 7.83 -26.71 23.86
C ASP A 289 7.07 -25.54 23.23
N ILE A 290 7.50 -24.30 23.45
CA ILE A 290 6.85 -23.13 22.85
C ILE A 290 7.10 -23.02 21.33
N ALA A 291 8.15 -23.66 20.83
CA ALA A 291 8.50 -23.71 19.41
C ALA A 291 7.88 -24.93 18.70
N TYR A 292 7.88 -26.10 19.35
CA TYR A 292 7.30 -27.34 18.79
C TYR A 292 5.78 -27.46 19.00
N GLY A 293 5.22 -26.63 19.88
CA GLY A 293 3.80 -26.59 20.18
C GLY A 293 3.49 -27.12 21.57
N VAL A 294 2.72 -26.35 22.34
CA VAL A 294 2.24 -26.72 23.68
C VAL A 294 0.75 -27.07 23.62
N SER A 295 0.38 -28.27 24.10
CA SER A 295 -1.01 -28.68 24.31
C SER A 295 -1.49 -28.47 25.76
N SER A 296 -0.58 -28.25 26.70
CA SER A 296 -0.89 -28.01 28.11
C SER A 296 -1.66 -26.69 28.36
N PRO A 297 -2.38 -26.58 29.49
CA PRO A 297 -2.97 -25.33 29.96
C PRO A 297 -1.92 -24.22 30.17
N ASN A 298 -2.31 -22.95 29.99
CA ASN A 298 -1.39 -21.79 30.03
C ASN A 298 -0.65 -21.67 31.37
N ILE A 299 -1.28 -22.08 32.48
CA ILE A 299 -0.74 -21.99 33.84
C ILE A 299 0.56 -22.81 33.98
N GLU A 300 0.70 -23.90 33.22
CA GLU A 300 1.90 -24.76 33.26
C GLU A 300 3.13 -24.09 32.61
N LEU A 301 2.95 -23.03 31.81
CA LEU A 301 4.04 -22.29 31.16
C LEU A 301 4.55 -21.11 32.00
N LYS A 302 4.10 -20.98 33.25
CA LYS A 302 4.43 -19.83 34.11
C LYS A 302 5.93 -19.73 34.40
N ASP A 303 6.64 -20.86 34.47
CA ASP A 303 8.08 -20.93 34.65
C ASP A 303 8.86 -20.37 33.45
N LYS A 304 8.29 -20.49 32.24
CA LYS A 304 8.88 -19.96 31.00
C LYS A 304 8.74 -18.44 30.86
N LYS A 305 7.94 -17.77 31.71
CA LYS A 305 7.75 -16.31 31.72
C LYS A 305 8.89 -15.62 32.50
N TRP A 306 10.04 -15.47 31.87
CA TRP A 306 11.20 -14.80 32.50
C TRP A 306 11.05 -13.27 32.59
N LEU A 307 10.43 -12.65 31.59
CA LEU A 307 10.10 -11.22 31.59
C LEU A 307 8.60 -11.02 31.81
N SER A 308 8.23 -10.00 32.58
CA SER A 308 6.81 -9.67 32.85
C SER A 308 6.04 -9.30 31.58
N THR A 309 6.74 -8.74 30.61
CA THR A 309 6.25 -8.33 29.29
C THR A 309 6.02 -9.50 28.34
N TRP A 310 6.50 -10.71 28.65
CA TRP A 310 6.20 -11.90 27.87
C TRP A 310 4.80 -12.41 28.21
N ASP A 311 3.89 -12.22 27.28
CA ASP A 311 2.50 -12.65 27.31
C ASP A 311 2.35 -14.17 27.07
N ILE A 312 3.19 -15.00 27.69
CA ILE A 312 3.09 -16.47 27.60
C ILE A 312 1.92 -16.99 28.44
N VAL A 313 1.72 -16.37 29.60
CA VAL A 313 0.65 -16.66 30.55
C VAL A 313 -0.06 -15.34 30.86
N ASP A 314 -1.39 -15.39 30.79
CA ASP A 314 -2.29 -14.26 31.10
C ASP A 314 -2.13 -13.79 32.55
#